data_AF-A0A3C1S359-F1
#
_entry.id   AF-A0A3C1S359-F1
#
_cell.length_a   1.000
_cell.length_b   1.000
_cell.length_c   1.000
_cell.angle_alpha   90.00
_cell.angle_beta   90.00
_cell.angle_gamma   90.00
#
_symmetry.space_group_name_H-M   'P 1'
#
loop_
_entity.id
_entity.type
_entity.pdbx_description
1 polymer ?
#
loop_
_entity_poly.entity_id
_entity_poly.type
_entity_poly.pdbx_seq_one_letter_code
_entity_poly.pdbx_strand_id
1 'polypeptide(L)'
;VGNIEIHIKSSDWYIHQHELDTNYDSVILHVVWEHDVDVFMKNQKLLPTLELKTVIEPRILRIYEKLMYRENKWIHCQNYLPEVGDFIFNNWLERLYFERLEKKTIGIRRLLLQTRNDYEAVLFYLIAKGFGLKVNSEAFLKLAMSFPFKVLKKVRFSNLQLSALFFGQAGFLESNKM
;
A
#
# COMPACT_ATOMS: atom_id res chain seq x y z
N VAL A 1 -25.94 7.85 1.46
CA VAL A 1 -24.71 7.05 1.32
C VAL A 1 -24.70 6.07 2.47
N GLY A 2 -24.47 4.78 2.22
CA GLY A 2 -24.49 3.73 3.23
C GLY A 2 -23.46 2.65 2.89
N ASN A 3 -23.22 1.74 3.83
CA ASN A 3 -22.16 0.74 3.72
C ASN A 3 -22.67 -0.54 3.02
N ILE A 4 -21.73 -1.30 2.47
CA ILE A 4 -21.96 -2.63 1.93
C ILE A 4 -21.29 -3.62 2.87
N GLU A 5 -22.03 -4.61 3.35
CA GLU A 5 -21.48 -5.72 4.14
C GLU A 5 -21.36 -6.97 3.27
N ILE A 6 -20.31 -7.76 3.47
CA ILE A 6 -20.02 -8.94 2.64
C ILE A 6 -19.81 -10.19 3.50
N HIS A 7 -20.57 -11.25 3.23
CA HIS A 7 -20.42 -12.55 3.90
C HIS A 7 -20.43 -13.73 2.93
N ILE A 8 -20.12 -14.93 3.41
CA ILE A 8 -20.32 -16.15 2.62
C ILE A 8 -21.81 -16.49 2.65
N LYS A 9 -22.43 -16.50 3.83
CA LYS A 9 -23.86 -16.75 3.98
C LYS A 9 -24.57 -15.54 4.56
N SER A 10 -25.84 -15.35 4.22
CA SER A 10 -26.66 -14.33 4.88
C SER A 10 -26.78 -14.56 6.39
N SER A 11 -26.82 -15.82 6.84
CA SER A 11 -26.89 -16.18 8.26
C SER A 11 -25.68 -15.74 9.09
N ASP A 12 -24.52 -15.52 8.45
CA ASP A 12 -23.32 -15.00 9.11
C ASP A 12 -23.56 -13.61 9.73
N TRP A 13 -24.57 -12.87 9.26
CA TRP A 13 -25.02 -11.63 9.88
C TRP A 13 -25.35 -11.80 11.37
N TYR A 14 -26.11 -12.83 11.70
CA TYR A 14 -26.54 -13.12 13.08
C TYR A 14 -25.47 -13.85 13.88
N ILE A 15 -24.61 -14.65 13.22
CA ILE A 15 -23.48 -15.31 13.88
C ILE A 15 -22.50 -14.27 14.41
N HIS A 16 -22.27 -13.21 13.65
CA HIS A 16 -21.41 -12.09 14.06
C HIS A 16 -22.13 -11.04 14.93
N GLN A 17 -23.42 -11.24 15.23
CA GLN A 17 -24.23 -10.34 16.07
C GLN A 17 -24.35 -8.91 15.51
N HIS A 18 -24.29 -8.75 14.18
CA HIS A 18 -24.37 -7.44 13.54
C HIS A 18 -25.72 -6.75 13.77
N GLU A 19 -26.78 -7.52 14.05
CA GLU A 19 -28.09 -7.00 14.44
C GLU A 19 -28.10 -6.26 15.79
N LEU A 20 -27.10 -6.51 16.65
CA LEU A 20 -26.95 -5.87 17.95
C LEU A 20 -25.95 -4.70 17.94
N ASP A 21 -25.15 -4.56 16.88
CA ASP A 21 -24.13 -3.53 16.78
C ASP A 21 -24.60 -2.34 15.92
N THR A 22 -24.70 -1.17 16.56
CA THR A 22 -25.09 0.10 15.93
C THR A 22 -24.17 0.55 14.79
N ASN A 23 -22.93 0.04 14.70
CA ASN A 23 -22.04 0.33 13.58
C ASN A 23 -22.58 -0.22 12.25
N TYR A 24 -23.46 -1.23 12.30
CA TYR A 24 -24.05 -1.88 11.14
C TYR A 24 -25.41 -1.28 10.73
N ASP A 25 -25.95 -0.33 11.51
CA ASP A 25 -27.22 0.36 11.18
C ASP A 25 -27.13 1.16 9.86
N SER A 26 -25.92 1.51 9.40
CA SER A 26 -25.69 2.20 8.13
C SER A 26 -25.53 1.28 6.91
N VAL A 27 -25.64 -0.05 7.09
CA VAL A 27 -25.58 -1.00 5.97
C VAL A 27 -26.85 -0.89 5.14
N ILE A 28 -26.70 -0.71 3.83
CA ILE A 28 -27.81 -0.55 2.87
C ILE A 28 -27.90 -1.69 1.85
N LEU A 29 -26.88 -2.54 1.80
CA LEU A 29 -26.80 -3.70 0.92
C LEU A 29 -25.96 -4.77 1.60
N HIS A 30 -26.49 -5.98 1.69
CA HIS A 30 -25.76 -7.17 2.09
C HIS A 30 -25.40 -7.96 0.84
N VAL A 31 -24.12 -8.22 0.61
CA VAL A 31 -23.67 -9.04 -0.52
C VAL A 31 -23.19 -10.37 0.03
N VAL A 32 -23.80 -11.46 -0.43
CA VAL A 32 -23.50 -12.81 0.09
C VAL A 32 -23.14 -13.75 -1.05
N TRP A 33 -22.31 -14.75 -0.75
CA TRP A 33 -22.15 -15.85 -1.70
C TRP A 33 -23.47 -16.63 -1.82
N GLU A 34 -24.07 -17.04 -0.70
CA GLU A 34 -25.31 -17.81 -0.62
C GLU A 34 -26.34 -17.10 0.28
N HIS A 35 -27.56 -16.90 -0.23
CA HIS A 35 -28.68 -16.34 0.55
C HIS A 35 -29.48 -17.47 1.18
N ASP A 36 -29.19 -17.79 2.42
CA ASP A 36 -29.80 -18.87 3.20
C ASP A 36 -30.89 -18.41 4.19
N VAL A 37 -30.89 -17.14 4.61
CA VAL A 37 -31.88 -16.56 5.54
C VAL A 37 -32.11 -15.09 5.24
N ASP A 38 -33.30 -14.59 5.56
CA ASP A 38 -33.57 -13.16 5.47
C ASP A 38 -32.93 -12.39 6.63
N VAL A 39 -32.28 -11.28 6.26
CA VAL A 39 -31.66 -10.34 7.20
C VAL A 39 -32.54 -9.12 7.33
N PHE A 40 -32.81 -8.71 8.57
CA PHE A 40 -33.64 -7.55 8.86
C PHE A 40 -32.82 -6.42 9.45
N MET A 41 -33.07 -5.21 8.95
CA MET A 41 -32.58 -3.98 9.55
C MET A 41 -33.27 -3.76 10.91
N LYS A 42 -32.70 -2.88 11.74
CA LYS A 42 -33.29 -2.48 13.04
C LYS A 42 -34.72 -1.95 12.96
N ASN A 43 -35.10 -1.35 11.83
CA ASN A 43 -36.47 -0.90 11.56
C ASN A 43 -37.41 -2.02 11.07
N GLN A 44 -36.99 -3.29 11.21
CA GLN A 44 -37.70 -4.51 10.79
C GLN A 44 -37.97 -4.62 9.29
N LYS A 45 -37.36 -3.77 8.47
CA LYS A 45 -37.39 -3.95 7.01
C LYS A 45 -36.33 -4.97 6.60
N LEU A 46 -36.61 -5.69 5.52
CA LEU A 46 -35.62 -6.55 4.90
C LEU A 46 -34.42 -5.69 4.48
N LEU A 47 -33.22 -6.13 4.87
CA LEU A 47 -32.00 -5.57 4.32
C LEU A 47 -31.89 -6.08 2.87
N PRO A 48 -31.74 -5.20 1.87
CA PRO A 48 -31.54 -5.65 0.50
C PRO A 48 -30.31 -6.55 0.42
N THR A 49 -30.49 -7.78 -0.07
CA THR A 49 -29.40 -8.76 -0.17
C THR A 49 -29.19 -9.18 -1.62
N LEU A 50 -27.93 -9.18 -2.06
CA LEU A 50 -27.50 -9.66 -3.38
C LEU A 50 -26.75 -10.98 -3.22
N GLU A 51 -27.34 -12.06 -3.74
CA GLU A 51 -26.69 -13.36 -3.83
C GLU A 51 -25.77 -13.44 -5.05
N LEU A 52 -24.49 -13.73 -4.84
CA LEU A 52 -23.50 -13.82 -5.91
C LEU A 52 -23.42 -15.20 -6.56
N LYS A 53 -23.78 -16.28 -5.87
CA LYS A 53 -23.71 -17.67 -6.39
C LYS A 53 -24.53 -17.87 -7.67
N THR A 54 -25.64 -17.14 -7.81
CA THR A 54 -26.52 -17.20 -8.99
C THR A 54 -26.10 -16.23 -10.10
N VAL A 55 -25.28 -15.23 -9.77
CA VAL A 55 -24.83 -14.18 -10.71
C VAL A 55 -23.47 -14.51 -11.32
N ILE A 56 -22.57 -15.10 -10.53
CA ILE A 56 -21.20 -15.39 -10.96
C ILE A 56 -21.17 -16.73 -11.70
N GLU A 57 -20.73 -16.71 -12.96
CA GLU A 57 -20.55 -17.92 -13.74
C GLU A 57 -19.50 -18.85 -13.08
N PRO A 58 -19.79 -20.16 -12.91
CA PRO A 58 -18.84 -21.11 -12.31
C PRO A 58 -17.47 -21.16 -13.01
N ARG A 59 -17.41 -20.78 -14.29
CA ARG A 59 -16.15 -20.65 -15.03
C ARG A 59 -15.20 -19.62 -14.40
N ILE A 60 -15.72 -18.51 -13.88
CA ILE A 60 -14.91 -17.45 -13.25
C ILE A 60 -14.24 -17.98 -11.98
N LEU A 61 -14.96 -18.72 -11.15
CA LEU A 61 -14.40 -19.35 -9.96
C LEU A 61 -13.27 -20.34 -10.31
N ARG A 62 -13.48 -21.20 -11.32
CA ARG A 62 -12.43 -22.12 -11.80
C ARG A 62 -11.19 -21.38 -12.32
N ILE A 63 -11.37 -20.23 -12.98
CA ILE A 63 -10.25 -19.40 -13.43
C ILE A 63 -9.51 -18.82 -12.21
N TYR A 64 -10.24 -18.28 -11.24
CA TYR A 64 -9.68 -17.76 -10.00
C TYR A 64 -8.86 -18.83 -9.26
N GLU A 65 -9.44 -20.01 -9.03
CA GLU A 65 -8.75 -21.12 -8.36
C GLU A 65 -7.48 -21.53 -9.12
N LYS A 66 -7.57 -21.60 -10.45
CA LYS A 66 -6.41 -21.89 -11.31
C LYS A 66 -5.33 -20.81 -11.23
N LEU A 67 -5.69 -19.54 -10.97
CA LEU A 67 -4.73 -18.47 -10.79
C LEU A 67 -4.10 -18.51 -9.39
N MET A 68 -4.87 -18.80 -8.35
CA MET A 68 -4.43 -18.77 -6.95
C MET A 68 -3.68 -20.03 -6.52
N TYR A 69 -4.10 -21.21 -6.98
CA TYR A 69 -3.62 -22.51 -6.48
C TYR A 69 -2.68 -23.25 -7.45
N ARG A 70 -2.16 -22.58 -8.49
CA ARG A 70 -1.15 -23.20 -9.36
C ARG A 70 0.24 -23.21 -8.70
N GLU A 71 0.93 -24.33 -8.87
CA GLU A 71 2.33 -24.53 -8.46
C GLU A 71 3.27 -23.43 -8.95
N ASN A 72 4.35 -23.24 -8.17
CA ASN A 72 5.47 -22.31 -8.34
C ASN A 72 5.81 -21.95 -9.80
N LYS A 73 5.10 -20.94 -10.33
CA LYS A 73 5.51 -20.24 -11.55
C LYS A 73 6.32 -19.02 -11.15
N TRP A 74 7.29 -18.67 -11.99
CA TRP A 74 8.05 -17.42 -11.80
C TRP A 74 7.10 -16.22 -11.88
N ILE A 75 6.22 -16.20 -12.89
CA ILE A 75 5.09 -15.27 -13.02
C ILE A 75 3.90 -15.97 -13.72
N HIS A 76 2.66 -15.57 -13.40
CA HIS A 76 1.45 -16.23 -13.92
C HIS A 76 1.36 -16.23 -15.45
N CYS A 77 1.85 -15.16 -16.10
CA CYS A 77 1.81 -14.98 -17.55
C CYS A 77 3.02 -15.55 -18.30
N GLN A 78 3.96 -16.24 -17.63
CA GLN A 78 5.23 -16.66 -18.24
C GLN A 78 5.07 -17.44 -19.55
N ASN A 79 4.02 -18.26 -19.67
CA ASN A 79 3.77 -19.09 -20.85
C ASN A 79 3.29 -18.27 -22.06
N TYR A 80 2.78 -17.05 -21.83
CA TYR A 80 2.31 -16.14 -22.87
C TYR A 80 3.40 -15.13 -23.29
N LEU A 81 4.50 -15.03 -22.54
CA LEU A 81 5.61 -14.13 -22.91
C LEU A 81 6.16 -14.43 -24.31
N PRO A 82 6.36 -15.70 -24.74
CA PRO A 82 6.84 -16.00 -26.09
C PRO A 82 5.87 -15.62 -27.21
N GLU A 83 4.59 -15.37 -26.90
CA GLU A 83 3.60 -14.91 -27.88
C GLU A 83 3.77 -13.41 -28.22
N VAL A 84 4.50 -12.67 -27.38
CA VAL A 84 4.80 -11.25 -27.61
C VAL A 84 6.04 -11.14 -28.49
N GLY A 85 5.88 -10.56 -29.69
CA GLY A 85 7.02 -10.38 -30.59
C GLY A 85 8.11 -9.48 -30.00
N ASP A 86 9.37 -9.82 -30.27
CA ASP A 86 10.56 -9.16 -29.70
C ASP A 86 10.55 -7.64 -29.89
N PHE A 87 10.07 -7.15 -31.03
CA PHE A 87 9.95 -5.71 -31.29
C PHE A 87 9.04 -5.02 -30.26
N ILE A 88 7.88 -5.61 -29.96
CA ILE A 88 6.94 -5.06 -28.98
C ILE A 88 7.55 -5.12 -27.58
N PHE A 89 8.15 -6.26 -27.24
CA PHE A 89 8.73 -6.49 -25.92
C PHE A 89 9.88 -5.53 -25.62
N ASN A 90 10.81 -5.34 -26.57
CA ASN A 90 11.95 -4.43 -26.42
C ASN A 90 11.52 -2.96 -26.31
N ASN A 91 10.58 -2.51 -27.16
CA ASN A 91 10.04 -1.15 -27.07
C ASN A 91 9.32 -0.91 -25.73
N TRP A 92 8.62 -1.92 -25.22
CA TRP A 92 7.97 -1.84 -23.91
C TRP A 92 9.01 -1.73 -22.78
N LEU A 93 10.10 -2.50 -22.82
CA LEU A 93 11.19 -2.40 -21.85
C LEU A 93 11.87 -1.02 -21.88
N GLU A 94 12.11 -0.47 -23.07
CA GLU A 94 12.68 0.88 -23.23
C GLU A 94 11.75 1.95 -22.65
N ARG A 95 10.46 1.87 -22.96
CA ARG A 95 9.45 2.77 -22.37
C ARG A 95 9.44 2.66 -20.84
N LEU A 96 9.44 1.45 -20.28
CA LEU A 96 9.48 1.24 -18.84
C LEU A 96 10.74 1.84 -18.20
N TYR A 97 11.88 1.77 -18.89
CA TYR A 97 13.11 2.39 -18.43
C TYR A 97 12.94 3.92 -18.32
N PHE A 98 12.43 4.57 -19.36
CA PHE A 98 12.17 6.01 -19.33
C PHE A 98 11.14 6.41 -18.26
N GLU A 99 10.05 5.67 -18.11
CA GLU A 99 9.04 5.93 -17.09
C GLU A 99 9.63 5.82 -15.67
N ARG A 100 10.52 4.85 -15.42
CA ARG A 100 11.22 4.72 -14.13
C ARG A 100 12.19 5.87 -13.89
N LEU A 101 12.93 6.29 -14.92
CA LEU A 101 13.85 7.41 -14.86
C LEU A 101 13.10 8.73 -14.57
N GLU A 102 11.97 8.94 -15.24
CA GLU A 102 11.11 10.10 -15.04
C GLU A 102 10.56 10.14 -13.62
N LYS A 103 9.97 9.04 -13.12
CA LYS A 103 9.48 8.93 -11.74
C LYS A 103 10.57 9.27 -10.72
N LYS A 104 11.79 8.79 -10.92
CA LYS A 104 12.94 9.11 -10.06
C LYS A 104 13.29 10.61 -10.13
N THR A 105 13.32 11.17 -11.34
CA THR A 105 13.66 12.57 -11.58
C THR A 105 12.64 13.54 -10.98
N ILE A 106 11.34 13.22 -11.04
CA ILE A 106 10.27 14.02 -10.42
C ILE A 106 10.52 14.17 -8.91
N GLY A 107 10.89 13.08 -8.23
CA GLY A 107 11.23 13.13 -6.80
C GLY A 107 12.43 14.03 -6.51
N ILE A 108 13.49 13.93 -7.30
CA ILE A 108 14.70 14.76 -7.16
C ILE A 108 14.37 16.24 -7.40
N ARG A 109 13.60 16.57 -8.45
CA ARG A 109 13.18 17.95 -8.74
C ARG A 109 12.38 18.56 -7.60
N ARG A 110 11.47 17.78 -7.00
CA ARG A 110 10.71 18.24 -5.82
C ARG A 110 11.62 18.58 -4.65
N LEU A 111 12.59 17.72 -4.36
CA LEU A 111 13.56 17.98 -3.28
C LEU A 111 14.41 19.22 -3.59
N LEU A 112 14.89 19.39 -4.82
CA LEU A 112 15.65 20.59 -5.23
C LEU A 112 14.84 21.87 -5.04
N LEU A 113 13.56 21.88 -5.42
CA LEU A 113 12.68 23.03 -5.18
C LEU A 113 12.52 23.32 -3.68
N GLN A 114 12.30 22.29 -2.86
CA GLN A 114 12.18 22.42 -1.40
C GLN A 114 13.47 22.92 -0.74
N THR A 115 14.64 22.55 -1.26
CA THR A 115 15.95 22.95 -0.73
C THR A 115 16.52 24.20 -1.39
N ARG A 116 15.75 24.89 -2.25
CA ARG A 116 16.21 26.07 -3.02
C ARG A 116 17.48 25.78 -3.83
N ASN A 117 17.49 24.65 -4.54
CA ASN A 117 18.58 24.13 -5.36
C ASN A 117 19.88 23.81 -4.59
N ASP A 118 19.78 23.43 -3.31
CA ASP A 118 20.93 22.86 -2.58
C ASP A 118 21.13 21.39 -2.99
N TYR A 119 22.02 21.16 -3.95
CA TYR A 119 22.33 19.84 -4.49
C TYR A 119 22.99 18.91 -3.47
N GLU A 120 23.80 19.44 -2.54
CA GLU A 120 24.45 18.64 -1.51
C GLU A 120 23.42 18.08 -0.52
N ALA A 121 22.46 18.93 -0.11
CA ALA A 121 21.36 18.50 0.75
C ALA A 121 20.50 17.42 0.09
N VAL A 122 20.16 17.60 -1.19
CA VAL A 122 19.38 16.61 -1.94
C VAL A 122 20.14 15.29 -2.08
N LEU A 123 21.44 15.33 -2.37
CA LEU A 123 22.27 14.13 -2.43
C LEU A 123 22.26 13.38 -1.08
N PHE A 124 22.44 14.11 0.03
CA PHE A 124 22.36 13.53 1.37
C PHE A 124 21.00 12.87 1.64
N TYR A 125 19.90 13.54 1.33
CA TYR A 125 18.54 13.00 1.51
C TYR A 125 18.32 11.71 0.71
N LEU A 126 18.81 11.66 -0.54
CA LEU A 126 18.68 10.48 -1.40
C LEU A 126 19.55 9.32 -0.94
N ILE A 127 20.77 9.59 -0.45
CA ILE A 127 21.64 8.58 0.15
C ILE A 127 20.98 8.00 1.40
N ALA A 128 20.49 8.85 2.30
CA ALA A 128 19.78 8.42 3.50
C ALA A 128 18.55 7.55 3.14
N LYS A 129 17.71 8.02 2.20
CA LYS A 129 16.59 7.24 1.67
C LYS A 129 17.03 5.86 1.15
N GLY A 130 18.17 5.81 0.46
CA GLY A 130 18.77 4.57 -0.04
C GLY A 130 19.12 3.58 1.07
N PHE A 131 19.69 4.05 2.18
CA PHE A 131 20.00 3.22 3.36
C PHE A 131 18.77 2.64 4.06
N GLY A 132 17.60 3.25 3.88
CA GLY A 132 16.34 2.70 4.38
C GLY A 132 15.84 1.49 3.57
N LEU A 133 16.43 1.18 2.41
CA LEU A 133 16.02 0.06 1.54
C LEU A 133 14.50 0.05 1.26
N LYS A 134 13.90 -1.13 1.04
CA LYS A 134 12.47 -1.24 0.70
C LYS A 134 11.56 -0.84 1.86
N VAL A 135 11.91 -1.22 3.09
CA VAL A 135 11.01 -1.12 4.26
C VAL A 135 11.07 0.28 4.89
N ASN A 136 12.27 0.85 5.03
CA ASN A 136 12.50 2.05 5.84
C ASN A 136 12.91 3.28 5.00
N SER A 137 12.88 3.20 3.66
CA SER A 137 13.31 4.32 2.79
C SER A 137 12.66 5.65 3.16
N GLU A 138 11.35 5.65 3.37
CA GLU A 138 10.62 6.88 3.69
C GLU A 138 10.85 7.37 5.12
N ALA A 139 11.11 6.47 6.06
CA ALA A 139 11.51 6.83 7.42
C ALA A 139 12.89 7.49 7.43
N PHE A 140 13.87 6.93 6.70
CA PHE A 140 15.21 7.49 6.59
C PHE A 140 15.22 8.82 5.84
N LEU A 141 14.40 8.97 4.79
CA LEU A 141 14.23 10.25 4.12
C LEU A 141 13.69 11.31 5.09
N LYS A 142 12.65 10.98 5.85
CA LYS A 142 12.07 11.89 6.85
C LYS A 142 13.09 12.28 7.92
N LEU A 143 13.87 11.32 8.42
CA LEU A 143 14.95 11.59 9.37
C LEU A 143 15.98 12.56 8.79
N ALA A 144 16.44 12.33 7.57
CA ALA A 144 17.42 13.21 6.92
C ALA A 144 16.87 14.63 6.67
N MET A 145 15.56 14.76 6.43
CA MET A 145 14.87 16.04 6.22
C MET A 145 14.45 16.72 7.53
N SER A 146 14.59 16.08 8.69
CA SER A 146 14.15 16.63 9.99
C SER A 146 15.01 17.79 10.50
N PHE A 147 16.21 17.97 9.94
CA PHE A 147 17.13 19.06 10.28
C PHE A 147 17.75 19.69 9.02
N PRO A 148 18.14 20.98 9.07
CA PRO A 148 18.82 21.61 7.94
C PRO A 148 20.17 20.94 7.65
N PHE A 149 20.47 20.64 6.38
CA PHE A 149 21.74 20.03 5.98
C PHE A 149 22.99 20.78 6.46
N LYS A 150 22.92 22.11 6.61
CA LYS A 150 23.99 22.93 7.20
C LYS A 150 24.36 22.53 8.63
N VAL A 151 23.42 21.98 9.41
CA VAL A 151 23.67 21.47 10.76
C VAL A 151 24.58 20.24 10.68
N LEU A 152 24.26 19.28 9.81
CA LEU A 152 25.10 18.11 9.56
C LEU A 152 26.53 18.50 9.18
N LYS A 153 26.67 19.48 8.27
CA LYS A 153 28.00 19.98 7.85
C LYS A 153 28.84 20.52 9.00
N LYS A 154 28.22 21.11 10.02
CA LYS A 154 28.92 21.62 11.21
C LYS A 154 29.35 20.50 12.15
N VAL A 155 28.47 19.53 12.39
CA VAL A 155 28.71 18.48 13.40
C VAL A 155 29.46 17.24 12.87
N ARG A 156 29.64 17.12 11.54
CA ARG A 156 30.22 15.93 10.89
C ARG A 156 31.61 15.50 11.40
N PHE A 157 32.35 16.41 12.03
CA PHE A 157 33.69 16.15 12.54
C PHE A 157 33.69 15.58 13.97
N SER A 158 32.53 15.47 14.62
CA SER A 158 32.38 14.88 15.95
C SER A 158 31.41 13.71 15.91
N ASN A 159 31.92 12.50 16.14
CA ASN A 159 31.10 11.29 16.20
C ASN A 159 30.00 11.40 17.28
N LEU A 160 30.32 12.03 18.42
CA LEU A 160 29.36 12.23 19.50
C LEU A 160 28.22 13.15 19.06
N GLN A 161 28.52 14.29 18.44
CA GLN A 161 27.49 15.23 17.98
C GLN A 161 26.67 14.67 16.82
N LEU A 162 27.31 13.92 15.91
CA LEU A 162 26.62 13.29 14.79
C LEU A 162 25.66 12.20 15.29
N SER A 163 26.11 11.35 16.23
CA SER A 163 25.25 10.36 16.89
C SER A 163 24.10 11.02 17.63
N ALA A 164 24.38 12.10 18.37
CA ALA A 164 23.35 12.85 19.10
C ALA A 164 22.30 13.45 18.15
N LEU A 165 22.72 14.01 17.01
CA LEU A 165 21.80 14.55 16.00
C LEU A 165 20.89 13.45 15.43
N PHE A 166 21.47 12.34 14.95
CA PHE A 166 20.68 11.29 14.31
C PHE A 166 19.78 10.55 15.31
N PHE A 167 20.31 10.13 16.46
CA PHE A 167 19.51 9.42 17.46
C PHE A 167 18.47 10.32 18.11
N GLY A 168 18.79 11.60 18.34
CA GLY A 168 17.82 12.56 18.87
C GLY A 168 16.65 12.77 17.90
N GLN A 169 16.95 12.99 16.62
CA GLN A 169 15.91 13.20 15.59
C GLN A 169 15.14 11.93 15.25
N ALA A 170 15.71 10.75 15.51
CA ALA A 170 15.03 9.47 15.41
C ALA A 170 14.17 9.13 16.64
N GLY A 171 14.18 9.96 17.71
CA GLY A 171 13.44 9.70 18.95
C GLY A 171 14.10 8.66 19.87
N PHE A 172 15.38 8.32 19.66
CA PHE A 172 16.10 7.35 20.50
C PHE A 172 16.75 7.96 21.75
N LEU A 173 16.74 9.30 21.88
CA LEU A 173 17.29 10.01 23.03
C LEU A 173 16.20 10.56 23.95
N GLU A 174 15.00 9.97 23.94
CA GLU A 174 14.02 10.29 24.98
C GLU A 174 14.66 10.13 26.35
N SER A 175 14.47 11.14 27.19
CA SER A 175 14.82 11.06 28.60
C SER A 175 13.97 9.93 29.18
N ASN A 176 14.60 9.00 29.91
CA ASN A 176 13.89 8.11 30.82
C ASN A 176 12.80 8.93 31.52
N LYS A 177 11.53 8.68 31.18
CA LYS A 177 10.44 8.95 32.10
C LYS A 177 10.64 7.96 33.24
N MET A 178 11.45 8.36 34.23
CA MET A 178 11.29 7.88 35.61
C MET A 178 9.95 8.38 36.14
#